data_AF-E3N619-F1
#
_entry.id   AF-E3N619-F1
#
_cell.length_a   1.000
_cell.length_b   1.000
_cell.length_c   1.000
_cell.angle_alpha   90.00
_cell.angle_beta   90.00
_cell.angle_gamma   90.00
#
_symmetry.space_group_name_H-M   'P 1'
#
loop_
_entity.id
_entity.type
_entity.pdbx_description
1 polymer ?
#
loop_
_entity_poly.entity_id
_entity_poly.type
_entity_poly.pdbx_seq_one_letter_code
_entity_poly.pdbx_strand_id
1 'polypeptide(L)'
;RRSGRRAAEEVKKEVEERLKPKKTVIREPEILIGPRMGIKGKGLLEMREANADGWVDKYDFEQVQTAVFLLTLTTDEEKNKRTGDVIDKLAREVKELVVCPFRMDCTFAEVTLVTETWKRTLMTSANAIWIEPMKSVGAKQMPMITTAPERFKTAKELADFLEAVMPSGGIVEMLRKDLEKEPPSKRSRPSHQ
;
A
#
# COMPACT_ATOMS: atom_id res chain seq x y z
N ARG A 1 48.08 17.21 2.90
CA ARG A 1 46.97 17.11 3.89
C ARG A 1 45.57 16.92 3.27
N ARG A 2 45.35 17.12 1.96
CA ARG A 2 44.02 16.92 1.32
C ARG A 2 43.66 15.47 0.94
N SER A 3 44.64 14.57 0.74
CA SER A 3 44.37 13.17 0.33
C SER A 3 43.81 12.28 1.45
N GLY A 4 44.31 12.42 2.69
CA GLY A 4 43.84 11.61 3.82
C GLY A 4 42.39 11.90 4.24
N ARG A 5 41.89 13.12 4.01
CA ARG A 5 40.51 13.50 4.31
C ARG A 5 39.52 12.85 3.35
N ARG A 6 39.90 12.72 2.07
CA ARG A 6 39.09 12.08 1.02
C ARG A 6 38.99 10.57 1.23
N ALA A 7 40.11 9.93 1.56
CA ALA A 7 40.15 8.51 1.92
C ALA A 7 39.31 8.21 3.17
N ALA A 8 39.35 9.08 4.18
CA ALA A 8 38.51 8.94 5.37
C ALA A 8 37.01 9.09 5.06
N GLU A 9 36.63 9.99 4.14
CA GLU A 9 35.24 10.12 3.68
C GLU A 9 34.76 8.92 2.86
N GLU A 10 35.60 8.35 2.00
CA GLU A 10 35.26 7.13 1.25
C GLU A 10 35.08 5.92 2.18
N VAL A 11 36.00 5.70 3.12
CA VAL A 11 35.87 4.63 4.12
C VAL A 11 34.62 4.83 4.97
N LYS A 12 34.31 6.08 5.37
CA LYS A 12 33.09 6.38 6.13
C LYS A 12 31.83 6.04 5.34
N LYS A 13 31.77 6.42 4.05
CA LYS A 13 30.65 6.06 3.16
C LYS A 13 30.51 4.55 2.96
N GLU A 14 31.63 3.84 2.78
CA GLU A 14 31.63 2.39 2.59
C GLU A 14 31.15 1.66 3.86
N VAL A 15 31.56 2.14 5.04
CA VAL A 15 31.08 1.63 6.33
C VAL A 15 29.60 1.94 6.53
N GLU A 16 29.15 3.16 6.22
CA GLU A 16 27.73 3.54 6.28
C GLU A 16 26.87 2.68 5.34
N GLU A 17 27.32 2.43 4.11
CA GLU A 17 26.67 1.53 3.15
C GLU A 17 26.58 0.09 3.65
N ARG A 18 27.67 -0.45 4.23
CA ARG A 18 27.69 -1.81 4.80
C ARG A 18 26.80 -1.97 6.03
N LEU A 19 26.61 -0.90 6.79
CA LEU A 19 25.79 -0.88 8.00
C LEU A 19 24.32 -0.58 7.72
N LYS A 20 23.95 -0.17 6.48
CA LYS A 20 22.54 0.01 6.12
C LYS A 20 21.78 -1.31 6.35
N PRO A 21 20.62 -1.26 7.04
CA PRO A 21 19.76 -2.42 7.19
C PRO A 21 19.42 -3.02 5.82
N LYS A 22 19.51 -4.35 5.71
CA LYS A 22 19.11 -5.04 4.48
C LYS A 22 17.61 -4.84 4.26
N LYS A 23 17.27 -4.13 3.19
CA LYS A 23 15.90 -3.96 2.73
C LYS A 23 15.38 -5.25 2.09
N THR A 24 14.09 -5.50 2.25
CA THR A 24 13.37 -6.56 1.55
C THR A 24 13.06 -6.07 0.14
N VAL A 25 13.64 -6.72 -0.87
CA VAL A 25 13.44 -6.35 -2.27
C VAL A 25 12.03 -6.74 -2.72
N ILE A 26 11.27 -5.74 -3.19
CA ILE A 26 9.99 -5.94 -3.86
C ILE A 26 10.28 -6.07 -5.36
N ARG A 27 9.81 -7.16 -5.97
CA ARG A 27 10.04 -7.45 -7.40
C ARG A 27 8.84 -7.13 -8.27
N GLU A 28 7.69 -6.89 -7.64
CA GLU A 28 6.46 -6.70 -8.39
C GLU A 28 6.31 -5.22 -8.77
N PRO A 29 6.01 -4.92 -10.05
CA PRO A 29 5.86 -3.54 -10.49
C PRO A 29 4.62 -2.87 -9.90
N GLU A 30 3.64 -3.67 -9.45
CA GLU A 30 2.42 -3.19 -8.83
C GLU A 30 2.24 -3.87 -7.48
N ILE A 31 1.97 -3.07 -6.45
CA ILE A 31 1.77 -3.56 -5.09
C ILE A 31 0.52 -2.97 -4.45
N LEU A 32 -0.05 -3.73 -3.52
CA LEU A 32 -1.09 -3.28 -2.62
C LEU A 32 -0.56 -3.32 -1.19
N ILE A 33 -0.73 -2.21 -0.48
CA ILE A 33 -0.38 -2.05 0.93
C ILE A 33 -1.67 -1.85 1.68
N GLY A 34 -1.94 -2.71 2.67
CA GLY A 34 -3.16 -2.61 3.46
C GLY A 34 -2.99 -3.07 4.90
N PRO A 35 -4.07 -3.04 5.70
CA PRO A 35 -4.05 -3.60 7.04
C PRO A 35 -3.87 -5.12 6.98
N ARG A 36 -3.82 -5.76 8.15
CA ARG A 36 -3.82 -7.23 8.22
C ARG A 36 -5.11 -7.81 7.63
N MET A 37 -4.99 -8.50 6.50
CA MET A 37 -6.08 -9.17 5.80
C MET A 37 -5.95 -10.70 5.92
N GLY A 38 -4.73 -11.22 6.01
CA GLY A 38 -4.44 -12.66 5.98
C GLY A 38 -4.48 -13.26 4.57
N ILE A 39 -4.50 -12.40 3.55
CA ILE A 39 -4.46 -12.79 2.14
C ILE A 39 -2.98 -12.85 1.73
N LYS A 40 -2.57 -13.98 1.16
CA LYS A 40 -1.22 -14.14 0.59
C LYS A 40 -1.28 -13.87 -0.90
N GLY A 41 -0.35 -13.07 -1.40
CA GLY A 41 -0.21 -12.78 -2.83
C GLY A 41 1.12 -12.09 -3.09
N LYS A 42 1.61 -12.21 -4.33
CA LYS A 42 2.76 -11.41 -4.75
C LYS A 42 2.32 -9.94 -4.79
N GLY A 43 3.17 -9.03 -4.33
CA GLY A 43 2.83 -7.61 -4.25
C GLY A 43 1.80 -7.24 -3.18
N LEU A 44 1.32 -8.18 -2.35
CA LEU A 44 0.45 -7.88 -1.21
C LEU A 44 1.29 -7.69 0.06
N LEU A 45 1.32 -6.46 0.56
CA LEU A 45 2.05 -6.09 1.76
C LEU A 45 1.10 -5.65 2.86
N GLU A 46 1.34 -6.15 4.07
CA GLU A 46 0.57 -5.77 5.25
C GLU A 46 1.35 -4.78 6.11
N MET A 47 0.72 -3.66 6.42
CA MET A 47 1.21 -2.69 7.40
C MET A 47 0.32 -2.72 8.63
N ARG A 48 0.97 -2.78 9.80
CA ARG A 48 0.31 -2.58 11.10
C ARG A 48 0.58 -1.17 11.55
N GLU A 49 -0.45 -0.51 12.08
CA GLU A 49 -0.33 0.86 12.59
C GLU A 49 0.79 1.00 13.63
N ALA A 50 0.92 0.05 14.55
CA ALA A 50 1.97 0.03 15.58
C ALA A 50 3.41 0.03 15.02
N ASN A 51 3.58 -0.37 13.75
CA ASN A 51 4.88 -0.46 13.09
C ASN A 51 4.95 0.44 11.85
N ALA A 52 4.06 1.43 11.74
CA ALA A 52 4.02 2.38 10.63
C ALA A 52 5.33 3.16 10.53
N ASP A 53 5.88 3.57 11.68
CA ASP A 53 7.20 4.21 11.73
C ASP A 53 8.29 3.24 11.25
N GLY A 54 9.11 3.74 10.33
CA GLY A 54 10.14 2.96 9.65
C GLY A 54 9.63 1.78 8.81
N TRP A 55 8.33 1.67 8.51
CA TRP A 55 7.81 0.57 7.69
C TRP A 55 8.38 0.61 6.27
N VAL A 56 8.34 1.79 5.65
CA VAL A 56 8.84 2.02 4.28
C VAL A 56 10.34 1.70 4.19
N ASP A 57 11.12 2.02 5.23
CA ASP A 57 12.57 1.76 5.24
C ASP A 57 12.95 0.28 5.20
N LYS A 58 12.01 -0.63 5.49
CA LYS A 58 12.24 -2.07 5.46
C LYS A 58 12.23 -2.64 4.06
N TYR A 59 11.76 -1.88 3.07
CA TYR A 59 11.56 -2.35 1.71
C TYR A 59 12.37 -1.53 0.71
N ASP A 60 12.73 -2.21 -0.37
CA ASP A 60 13.32 -1.62 -1.55
C ASP A 60 12.26 -1.60 -2.65
N PHE A 61 11.88 -0.39 -3.05
CA PHE A 61 10.82 -0.09 -4.00
C PHE A 61 11.34 0.19 -5.41
N GLU A 62 12.64 0.00 -5.69
CA GLU A 62 13.26 0.36 -6.98
C GLU A 62 12.50 -0.17 -8.21
N GLN A 63 11.89 -1.35 -8.11
CA GLN A 63 11.13 -1.99 -9.20
C GLN A 63 9.63 -1.65 -9.19
N VAL A 64 9.14 -0.98 -8.16
CA VAL A 64 7.72 -0.68 -7.98
C VAL A 64 7.34 0.56 -8.79
N GLN A 65 6.43 0.38 -9.74
CA GLN A 65 5.86 1.47 -10.52
C GLN A 65 4.66 2.08 -9.80
N THR A 66 3.69 1.24 -9.43
CA THR A 66 2.46 1.70 -8.77
C THR A 66 2.27 1.01 -7.43
N ALA A 67 2.07 1.79 -6.38
CA ALA A 67 1.62 1.29 -5.09
C ALA A 67 0.19 1.74 -4.82
N VAL A 68 -0.68 0.83 -4.41
CA VAL A 68 -2.03 1.12 -3.94
C VAL A 68 -2.04 1.00 -2.42
N PHE A 69 -2.42 2.07 -1.72
CA PHE A 69 -2.46 2.12 -0.26
C PHE A 69 -3.91 2.14 0.22
N LEU A 70 -4.33 1.09 0.92
CA LEU A 70 -5.65 0.99 1.52
C LEU A 70 -5.74 1.84 2.79
N LEU A 71 -6.54 2.89 2.74
CA LEU A 71 -6.70 3.87 3.81
C LEU A 71 -8.01 3.66 4.60
N THR A 72 -7.89 3.67 5.94
CA THR A 72 -9.04 3.84 6.83
C THR A 72 -9.24 5.32 7.10
N LEU A 73 -10.43 5.85 6.80
CA LEU A 73 -10.80 7.23 7.11
C LEU A 73 -11.13 7.36 8.59
N THR A 74 -10.51 8.30 9.30
CA THR A 74 -10.75 8.52 10.73
C THR A 74 -10.65 10.01 11.06
N THR A 75 -11.28 10.43 12.16
CA THR A 75 -11.14 11.78 12.74
C THR A 75 -9.98 11.88 13.73
N ASP A 76 -9.29 10.76 14.03
CA ASP A 76 -8.12 10.73 14.90
C ASP A 76 -6.91 11.41 14.22
N GLU A 77 -6.55 12.59 14.71
CA GLU A 77 -5.47 13.41 14.14
C GLU A 77 -4.09 12.75 14.26
N GLU A 78 -3.80 12.03 15.36
CA GLU A 78 -2.52 11.36 15.53
C GLU A 78 -2.37 10.20 14.56
N LYS A 79 -3.44 9.41 14.37
CA LYS A 79 -3.48 8.36 13.35
C LYS A 79 -3.29 8.93 11.95
N ASN A 80 -4.04 9.98 11.62
CA ASN A 80 -3.97 10.64 10.32
C ASN A 80 -2.55 11.17 10.04
N LYS A 81 -1.91 11.81 11.02
CA LYS A 81 -0.52 12.27 10.90
C LYS A 81 0.45 11.12 10.64
N ARG A 82 0.41 10.07 11.46
CA ARG A 82 1.29 8.89 11.29
C ARG A 82 1.10 8.22 9.93
N THR A 83 -0.14 8.06 9.48
CA THR A 83 -0.43 7.50 8.16
C THR A 83 0.00 8.43 7.03
N GLY A 84 -0.17 9.75 7.20
CA GLY A 84 0.31 10.77 6.27
C GLY A 84 1.82 10.70 6.08
N ASP A 85 2.60 10.61 7.17
CA ASP A 85 4.06 10.49 7.11
C ASP A 85 4.51 9.24 6.32
N VAL A 86 3.79 8.12 6.47
CA VAL A 86 4.05 6.90 5.68
C VAL A 86 3.76 7.12 4.20
N ILE A 87 2.60 7.72 3.88
CA ILE A 87 2.18 8.00 2.51
C ILE A 87 3.16 8.95 1.82
N ASP A 88 3.57 10.02 2.48
CA ASP A 88 4.53 11.00 1.96
C ASP A 88 5.89 10.37 1.68
N LYS A 89 6.33 9.45 2.55
CA LYS A 89 7.57 8.72 2.35
C LYS A 89 7.45 7.72 1.20
N LEU A 90 6.36 6.96 1.14
CA LEU A 90 6.10 6.00 0.09
C LEU A 90 6.01 6.67 -1.28
N ALA A 91 5.35 7.83 -1.37
CA ALA A 91 5.22 8.62 -2.59
C ALA A 91 6.60 8.97 -3.19
N ARG A 92 7.63 9.17 -2.36
CA ARG A 92 9.00 9.44 -2.83
C ARG A 92 9.74 8.20 -3.35
N GLU A 93 9.31 7.01 -2.95
CA GLU A 93 9.97 5.74 -3.27
C GLU A 93 9.36 5.06 -4.51
N VAL A 94 8.12 5.38 -4.87
CA VAL A 94 7.41 4.80 -6.02
C VAL A 94 7.15 5.82 -7.11
N LYS A 95 6.87 5.37 -8.34
CA LYS A 95 6.53 6.29 -9.43
C LYS A 95 5.11 6.85 -9.26
N GLU A 96 4.15 6.03 -8.87
CA GLU A 96 2.76 6.41 -8.64
C GLU A 96 2.22 5.79 -7.35
N LEU A 97 1.57 6.61 -6.51
CA LEU A 97 0.92 6.15 -5.29
C LEU A 97 -0.59 6.40 -5.38
N VAL A 98 -1.40 5.36 -5.37
CA VAL A 98 -2.86 5.46 -5.31
C VAL A 98 -3.31 5.29 -3.86
N VAL A 99 -3.92 6.30 -3.27
CA VAL A 99 -4.52 6.23 -1.94
C VAL A 99 -6.00 5.88 -2.09
N CYS A 100 -6.35 4.68 -1.63
CA CYS A 100 -7.67 4.10 -1.81
C CYS A 100 -8.38 3.96 -0.45
N PRO A 101 -9.34 4.83 -0.14
CA PRO A 101 -10.22 4.64 1.03
C PRO A 101 -10.98 3.32 0.93
N PHE A 102 -10.91 2.49 1.97
CA PHE A 102 -11.62 1.19 2.00
C PHE A 102 -12.39 0.94 3.30
N ARG A 103 -12.16 1.74 4.35
CA ARG A 103 -12.90 1.64 5.61
C ARG A 103 -13.13 3.02 6.24
N MET A 104 -14.20 3.14 7.01
CA MET A 104 -14.47 4.30 7.87
C MET A 104 -14.35 3.89 9.34
N ASP A 105 -13.60 4.67 10.09
CA ASP A 105 -13.55 4.77 11.55
C ASP A 105 -13.97 6.22 11.93
N CYS A 106 -15.06 6.66 11.29
CA CYS A 106 -15.74 7.94 11.48
C CYS A 106 -17.21 7.76 11.08
N THR A 107 -18.08 8.70 11.43
CA THR A 107 -19.48 8.69 11.01
C THR A 107 -19.63 9.10 9.54
N PHE A 108 -20.77 8.75 8.93
CA PHE A 108 -21.06 9.15 7.55
C PHE A 108 -21.08 10.67 7.36
N ALA A 109 -21.55 11.42 8.36
CA ALA A 109 -21.58 12.88 8.33
C ALA A 109 -20.16 13.50 8.32
N GLU A 110 -19.17 12.80 8.88
CA GLU A 110 -17.78 13.25 8.95
C GLU A 110 -16.97 12.90 7.70
N VAL A 111 -17.46 12.03 6.82
CA VAL A 111 -16.71 11.54 5.64
C VAL A 111 -16.22 12.69 4.76
N THR A 112 -17.06 13.68 4.52
CA THR A 112 -16.70 14.85 3.72
C THR A 112 -15.54 15.62 4.37
N LEU A 113 -15.61 15.87 5.68
CA LEU A 113 -14.56 16.57 6.42
C LEU A 113 -13.23 15.79 6.38
N VAL A 114 -13.28 14.48 6.63
CA VAL A 114 -12.10 13.61 6.63
C VAL A 114 -11.48 13.53 5.22
N THR A 115 -12.32 13.43 4.19
CA THR A 115 -11.88 13.39 2.78
C THR A 115 -11.18 14.70 2.39
N GLU A 116 -11.74 15.85 2.75
CA GLU A 116 -11.12 17.15 2.47
C GLU A 116 -9.81 17.34 3.23
N THR A 117 -9.70 16.76 4.43
CA THR A 117 -8.43 16.74 5.18
C THR A 117 -7.38 15.93 4.44
N TRP A 118 -7.72 14.71 4.01
CA TRP A 118 -6.81 13.85 3.27
C TRP A 118 -6.40 14.43 1.92
N LYS A 119 -7.33 15.04 1.17
CA LYS A 119 -6.99 15.73 -0.08
C LYS A 119 -5.92 16.80 0.14
N ARG A 120 -6.05 17.61 1.20
CA ARG A 120 -5.05 18.63 1.54
C ARG A 120 -3.72 18.01 1.94
N THR A 121 -3.73 16.96 2.74
CA THR A 121 -2.51 16.21 3.09
C THR A 121 -1.85 15.67 1.84
N LEU A 122 -2.60 15.13 0.88
CA LEU A 122 -2.03 14.54 -0.33
C LEU A 122 -1.54 15.56 -1.35
N MET A 123 -2.01 16.82 -1.30
CA MET A 123 -1.48 17.89 -2.16
C MET A 123 0.01 18.14 -1.95
N THR A 124 0.61 17.71 -0.84
CA THR A 124 2.07 17.79 -0.61
C THR A 124 2.87 16.68 -1.29
N SER A 125 2.19 15.64 -1.80
CA SER A 125 2.80 14.47 -2.44
C SER A 125 2.53 14.49 -3.95
N ALA A 126 3.55 14.85 -4.73
CA ALA A 126 3.43 15.18 -6.17
C ALA A 126 2.91 14.04 -7.07
N ASN A 127 3.02 12.79 -6.63
CA ASN A 127 2.63 11.59 -7.39
C ASN A 127 1.60 10.72 -6.65
N ALA A 128 0.88 11.30 -5.67
CA ALA A 128 -0.23 10.64 -5.01
C ALA A 128 -1.57 10.92 -5.72
N ILE A 129 -2.35 9.86 -5.97
CA ILE A 129 -3.67 9.89 -6.58
C ILE A 129 -4.69 9.50 -5.51
N TRP A 130 -5.69 10.34 -5.30
CA TRP A 130 -6.80 10.06 -4.38
C TRP A 130 -7.95 9.34 -5.10
N ILE A 131 -8.43 8.24 -4.54
CA ILE A 131 -9.69 7.61 -4.97
C ILE A 131 -10.82 8.19 -4.14
N GLU A 132 -11.83 8.75 -4.82
CA GLU A 132 -13.00 9.29 -4.12
C GLU A 132 -13.78 8.15 -3.43
N PRO A 133 -14.04 8.27 -2.11
CA PRO A 133 -14.76 7.23 -1.36
C PRO A 133 -16.26 7.17 -1.75
N MET A 134 -16.76 8.20 -2.44
CA MET A 134 -18.13 8.34 -2.91
C MET A 134 -18.17 8.34 -4.44
N LYS A 135 -19.15 7.64 -5.02
CA LYS A 135 -19.39 7.62 -6.47
C LYS A 135 -20.83 8.01 -6.77
N SER A 136 -21.02 8.88 -7.76
CA SER A 136 -22.35 9.21 -8.28
C SER A 136 -22.91 8.02 -9.08
N VAL A 137 -24.06 7.51 -8.67
CA VAL A 137 -24.85 6.53 -9.44
C VAL A 137 -26.22 7.14 -9.73
N GLY A 138 -26.37 7.65 -10.95
CA GLY A 138 -27.50 8.53 -11.29
C GLY A 138 -27.46 9.80 -10.44
N ALA A 139 -28.57 10.09 -9.75
CA ALA A 139 -28.67 11.24 -8.84
C ALA A 139 -28.23 10.95 -7.39
N LYS A 140 -27.84 9.71 -7.06
CA LYS A 140 -27.48 9.31 -5.70
C LYS A 140 -25.97 9.22 -5.54
N GLN A 141 -25.46 9.75 -4.42
CA GLN A 141 -24.10 9.47 -3.97
C GLN A 141 -24.09 8.10 -3.28
N MET A 142 -23.27 7.18 -3.77
CA MET A 142 -23.06 5.88 -3.14
C MET A 142 -21.67 5.84 -2.50
N PRO A 143 -21.55 5.54 -1.20
CA PRO A 143 -20.26 5.28 -0.58
C PRO A 143 -19.71 3.97 -1.13
N MET A 144 -18.67 4.03 -1.94
CA MET A 144 -17.99 2.82 -2.41
C MET A 144 -17.21 2.16 -1.28
N ILE A 145 -16.82 2.93 -0.27
CA ILE A 145 -16.17 2.42 0.93
C ILE A 145 -17.01 1.40 1.71
N THR A 146 -18.35 1.46 1.62
CA THR A 146 -19.24 0.50 2.29
C THR A 146 -19.42 -0.80 1.51
N THR A 147 -18.87 -0.91 0.29
CA THR A 147 -18.87 -2.19 -0.45
C THR A 147 -17.73 -3.09 0.01
N ALA A 148 -16.71 -2.55 0.68
CA ALA A 148 -15.68 -3.34 1.32
C ALA A 148 -16.26 -4.12 2.51
N PRO A 149 -15.97 -5.43 2.64
CA PRO A 149 -16.34 -6.18 3.83
C PRO A 149 -15.58 -5.65 5.06
N GLU A 150 -16.14 -5.87 6.25
CA GLU A 150 -15.46 -5.56 7.52
C GLU A 150 -14.06 -6.19 7.58
N ARG A 151 -13.90 -7.38 6.97
CA ARG A 151 -12.61 -8.00 6.73
C ARG A 151 -12.63 -8.76 5.42
N PHE A 152 -11.67 -8.49 4.54
CA PHE A 152 -11.43 -9.32 3.37
C PHE A 152 -10.97 -10.72 3.80
N LYS A 153 -11.71 -11.75 3.38
CA LYS A 153 -11.42 -13.16 3.65
C LYS A 153 -10.69 -13.83 2.49
N THR A 154 -10.87 -13.29 1.28
CA THR A 154 -10.31 -13.87 0.05
C THR A 154 -9.70 -12.80 -0.85
N ALA A 155 -8.72 -13.19 -1.67
CA ALA A 155 -8.18 -12.33 -2.72
C ALA A 155 -9.26 -11.93 -3.74
N LYS A 156 -10.30 -12.75 -3.93
CA LYS A 156 -11.44 -12.44 -4.80
C LYS A 156 -12.25 -11.25 -4.26
N GLU A 157 -12.61 -11.25 -2.99
CA GLU A 157 -13.34 -10.12 -2.37
C GLU A 157 -12.55 -8.81 -2.49
N LEU A 158 -11.23 -8.90 -2.30
CA LEU A 158 -10.33 -7.75 -2.46
C LEU A 158 -10.28 -7.26 -3.92
N ALA A 159 -10.15 -8.18 -4.88
CA ALA A 159 -10.16 -7.84 -6.31
C ALA A 159 -11.50 -7.24 -6.75
N ASP A 160 -12.62 -7.82 -6.30
CA ASP A 160 -13.98 -7.33 -6.60
C ASP A 160 -14.18 -5.90 -6.07
N PHE A 161 -13.70 -5.60 -4.85
CA PHE A 161 -13.73 -4.25 -4.29
C PHE A 161 -12.87 -3.27 -5.10
N LEU A 162 -11.60 -3.64 -5.37
CA LEU A 162 -10.68 -2.78 -6.12
C LEU A 162 -11.19 -2.52 -7.53
N GLU A 163 -11.78 -3.50 -8.21
CA GLU A 163 -12.39 -3.30 -9.53
C GLU A 163 -13.57 -2.31 -9.48
N ALA A 164 -14.37 -2.32 -8.41
CA ALA A 164 -15.48 -1.38 -8.26
C ALA A 164 -15.02 0.08 -8.11
N VAL A 165 -13.91 0.31 -7.39
CA VAL A 165 -13.40 1.65 -7.06
C VAL A 165 -12.34 2.16 -8.03
N MET A 166 -11.59 1.25 -8.66
CA MET A 166 -10.51 1.53 -9.60
C MET A 166 -10.46 0.48 -10.74
N PRO A 167 -11.43 0.49 -11.67
CA PRO A 167 -11.64 -0.60 -12.66
C PRO A 167 -10.50 -0.79 -13.66
N SER A 168 -9.63 0.21 -13.86
CA SER A 168 -8.52 0.14 -14.81
C SER A 168 -7.14 0.01 -14.14
N GLY A 169 -7.10 -0.34 -12.86
CA GLY A 169 -5.84 -0.51 -12.13
C GLY A 169 -5.20 -1.88 -12.37
N GLY A 170 -3.91 -1.92 -12.73
CA GLY A 170 -3.21 -3.19 -12.99
C GLY A 170 -3.13 -4.12 -11.77
N ILE A 171 -3.30 -3.60 -10.55
CA ILE A 171 -3.39 -4.39 -9.32
C ILE A 171 -4.59 -5.35 -9.36
N VAL A 172 -5.68 -4.94 -10.01
CA VAL A 172 -6.88 -5.77 -10.20
C VAL A 172 -6.52 -6.92 -11.15
N GLU A 173 -5.86 -6.62 -12.27
CA GLU A 173 -5.41 -7.67 -13.19
C GLU A 173 -4.43 -8.64 -12.53
N MET A 174 -3.49 -8.13 -11.73
CA MET A 174 -2.53 -8.95 -10.99
C MET A 174 -3.26 -9.92 -10.05
N LEU A 175 -4.21 -9.42 -9.25
CA LEU A 175 -5.02 -10.24 -8.35
C LEU A 175 -5.86 -11.27 -9.11
N ARG A 176 -6.47 -10.89 -10.24
CA ARG A 176 -7.26 -11.80 -11.08
C ARG A 176 -6.40 -12.92 -11.68
N LYS A 177 -5.23 -12.57 -12.23
CA LYS A 177 -4.25 -13.55 -12.74
C LYS A 177 -3.78 -14.52 -11.65
N ASP A 178 -3.60 -14.06 -10.42
CA ASP A 178 -3.24 -14.93 -9.30
C ASP A 178 -4.39 -15.85 -8.85
N LEU A 179 -5.64 -15.42 -9.00
CA LEU A 179 -6.83 -16.24 -8.73
C LEU A 179 -7.06 -17.33 -9.79
N GLU A 180 -6.64 -17.10 -11.03
CA GLU A 180 -6.73 -18.07 -12.13
C GLU A 180 -5.66 -19.18 -12.05
N LYS A 181 -4.58 -18.95 -11.30
CA LYS A 181 -3.55 -19.99 -11.10
C LYS A 181 -4.14 -21.12 -10.27
N GLU A 182 -4.14 -22.33 -10.84
CA GLU A 182 -4.54 -23.51 -10.09
C GLU A 182 -3.76 -23.61 -8.77
N PRO A 183 -4.43 -24.00 -7.66
CA PRO A 183 -3.71 -24.28 -6.43
C PRO A 183 -2.66 -25.35 -6.74
N PRO A 184 -1.43 -25.22 -6.20
CA PRO A 184 -0.38 -26.20 -6.47
C PRO A 184 -0.91 -27.59 -6.14
N SER A 185 -0.98 -28.43 -7.16
CA SER A 185 -1.29 -29.86 -7.03
C SER A 185 -0.47 -30.40 -5.86
N LYS A 186 -1.14 -30.89 -4.82
CA LYS A 186 -0.48 -31.67 -3.78
C LYS A 186 0.11 -32.89 -4.48
N ARG A 187 1.38 -32.85 -4.86
CA ARG A 187 2.14 -34.06 -5.19
C ARG A 187 2.02 -34.97 -3.96
N SER A 188 1.20 -36.00 -4.08
CA SER A 188 1.20 -37.13 -3.16
C SER A 188 2.63 -37.65 -3.14
N ARG A 189 3.24 -37.66 -1.95
CA ARG A 189 4.48 -38.40 -1.74
C ARG A 189 4.18 -39.86 -2.12
N PRO A 190 4.98 -40.51 -2.97
CA PRO A 190 4.87 -41.95 -3.15
C PRO A 190 5.10 -42.60 -1.77
N SER A 191 4.11 -43.34 -1.29
CA SER A 191 4.32 -44.29 -0.21
C SER A 191 5.26 -45.36 -0.75
N HIS A 192 6.51 -45.36 -0.29
CA HIS A 192 7.40 -46.50 -0.49
C HIS A 192 6.84 -47.67 0.32
N GLN A 193 6.42 -48.72 -0.39
CA GLN A 193 6.28 -50.09 0.13
C GLN A 193 7.66 -50.74 0.20
#